data_AF-A0A7X7ST69-F1
#
_entry.id   AF-A0A7X7ST69-F1
#
_cell.length_a   1.000
_cell.length_b   1.000
_cell.length_c   1.000
_cell.angle_alpha   90.00
_cell.angle_beta   90.00
_cell.angle_gamma   90.00
#
_symmetry.space_group_name_H-M   'P 1'
#
loop_
_entity.id
_entity.type
_entity.pdbx_description
1 polymer ?
#
loop_
_entity_poly.entity_id
_entity_poly.type
_entity_poly.pdbx_seq_one_letter_code
_entity_poly.pdbx_strand_id
1 'polypeptide(L)'
;MNADNQQKLVNYVKNGGKLIISPLLPTKDLNHNDYTIFVDELNIDIIDRKDWQMIKVLDIDSISSAYTQAYNVSEGFSYRENTNEVIGFVKDYGQGKVVVFGAGMISEHYYKINAYHQVAKQIGVDSIVKCDDWLNVFVRKGEKGTFIFINNLDEYDKKSTFTYKDQVLFEGRALKIPMRKGYILPIDWSINEDILVKYATCEFTSLKEDEKEITLIASTNQEAHILIETNLQLEISNGELIKQNNQYKIITNSDTIIRIKK
;
A
#
# COMPACT_ATOMS: atom_id res chain seq x y z
N MET A 1 -13.63 -3.79 25.05
CA MET A 1 -12.48 -4.67 24.72
C MET A 1 -12.13 -5.44 25.97
N ASN A 2 -11.97 -6.78 25.94
CA ASN A 2 -11.69 -7.53 27.17
C ASN A 2 -10.35 -7.14 27.82
N ALA A 3 -10.21 -7.48 29.10
CA ALA A 3 -9.06 -7.11 29.92
C ALA A 3 -7.73 -7.60 29.33
N ASP A 4 -7.67 -8.89 28.97
CA ASP A 4 -6.46 -9.51 28.42
C ASP A 4 -5.97 -8.83 27.15
N ASN A 5 -6.87 -8.43 26.25
CA ASN A 5 -6.47 -7.76 25.01
C ASN A 5 -5.99 -6.34 25.28
N GLN A 6 -6.61 -5.59 26.19
CA GLN A 6 -6.11 -4.27 26.58
C GLN A 6 -4.70 -4.37 27.17
N GLN A 7 -4.47 -5.31 28.08
CA GLN A 7 -3.13 -5.54 28.67
C GLN A 7 -2.11 -5.98 27.61
N LYS A 8 -2.49 -6.85 26.68
CA LYS A 8 -1.62 -7.25 25.56
C LYS A 8 -1.21 -6.06 24.69
N LEU A 9 -2.13 -5.14 24.40
CA LEU A 9 -1.82 -3.94 23.63
C LEU A 9 -0.89 -2.99 24.40
N VAL A 10 -1.12 -2.78 25.69
CA VAL A 10 -0.20 -2.01 26.55
C VAL A 10 1.20 -2.62 26.52
N ASN A 11 1.30 -3.94 26.73
CA ASN A 11 2.58 -4.65 26.72
C ASN A 11 3.25 -4.60 25.34
N TYR A 12 2.49 -4.74 24.25
CA TYR A 12 2.99 -4.64 22.89
C TYR A 12 3.67 -3.30 22.64
N VAL A 13 3.00 -2.19 22.98
CA VAL A 13 3.54 -0.84 22.83
C VAL A 13 4.75 -0.66 23.75
N LYS A 14 4.64 -1.02 25.03
CA LYS A 14 5.73 -0.88 26.02
C LYS A 14 7.04 -1.51 25.54
N ASN A 15 6.95 -2.63 24.82
CA ASN A 15 8.06 -3.41 24.30
C ASN A 15 8.50 -3.03 22.86
N GLY A 16 8.15 -1.83 22.37
CA GLY A 16 8.61 -1.33 21.06
C GLY A 16 7.58 -1.41 19.95
N GLY A 17 6.37 -1.89 20.25
CA GLY A 17 5.27 -1.96 19.30
C GLY A 17 4.76 -0.57 18.87
N LYS A 18 4.18 -0.54 17.67
CA LYS A 18 3.57 0.63 17.06
C LYS A 18 2.07 0.38 16.92
N LEU A 19 1.24 1.12 17.66
CA LEU A 19 -0.21 0.96 17.66
C LEU A 19 -0.91 2.22 17.15
N ILE A 20 -1.80 2.07 16.15
CA ILE A 20 -2.83 3.07 15.87
C ILE A 20 -4.13 2.56 16.51
N ILE A 21 -4.76 3.39 17.35
CA ILE A 21 -6.06 3.08 17.94
C ILE A 21 -7.09 4.13 17.54
N SER A 22 -8.19 3.63 17.00
CA SER A 22 -9.28 4.42 16.44
C SER A 22 -10.53 3.57 16.46
N PRO A 23 -11.74 4.14 16.53
CA PRO A 23 -12.06 5.55 16.79
C PRO A 23 -12.24 5.92 18.26
N LEU A 24 -12.27 4.95 19.16
CA LEU A 24 -12.50 5.17 20.60
C LEU A 24 -11.49 4.38 21.42
N LEU A 25 -10.99 4.98 22.50
CA LEU A 25 -10.26 4.23 23.50
C LEU A 25 -11.19 3.30 24.30
N PRO A 26 -10.75 2.08 24.62
CA PRO A 26 -11.55 1.14 25.38
C PRO A 26 -11.60 1.57 26.85
N THR A 27 -12.81 1.76 27.37
CA THR A 27 -13.07 2.10 28.78
C THR A 27 -13.90 1.04 29.50
N LYS A 28 -14.29 -0.01 28.77
CA LYS A 28 -15.14 -1.11 29.27
C LYS A 28 -14.68 -2.47 28.73
N ASP A 29 -14.94 -3.52 29.51
CA ASP A 29 -14.75 -4.91 29.10
C ASP A 29 -15.90 -5.40 28.18
N LEU A 30 -15.97 -6.71 27.90
CA LEU A 30 -17.04 -7.28 27.07
C LEU A 30 -18.38 -7.46 27.81
N ASN A 31 -18.36 -7.38 29.15
CA ASN A 31 -19.53 -7.44 30.01
C ASN A 31 -20.06 -6.04 30.38
N HIS A 32 -19.54 -4.99 29.74
CA HIS A 32 -19.83 -3.58 30.01
C HIS A 32 -19.37 -3.06 31.38
N ASN A 33 -18.57 -3.84 32.12
CA ASN A 33 -17.92 -3.36 33.34
C ASN A 33 -16.86 -2.33 32.97
N ASP A 34 -16.65 -1.35 33.84
CA ASP A 34 -15.60 -0.36 33.66
C ASP A 34 -14.23 -1.04 33.74
N TYR A 35 -13.43 -0.83 32.70
CA TYR A 35 -12.09 -1.38 32.60
C TYR A 35 -11.26 -0.48 31.68
N THR A 36 -10.39 0.31 32.30
CA THR A 36 -9.71 1.48 31.73
C THR A 36 -8.20 1.32 31.64
N ILE A 37 -7.64 0.11 31.86
CA ILE A 37 -6.18 -0.08 31.99
C ILE A 37 -5.39 0.51 30.82
N PHE A 38 -5.93 0.45 29.59
CA PHE A 38 -5.26 1.03 28.43
C PHE A 38 -5.10 2.55 28.57
N VAL A 39 -6.15 3.21 29.03
CA VAL A 39 -6.21 4.66 29.24
C VAL A 39 -5.37 5.06 30.47
N ASP A 40 -5.47 4.28 31.55
CA ASP A 40 -4.77 4.52 32.81
C ASP A 40 -3.25 4.37 32.67
N GLU A 41 -2.78 3.26 32.07
CA GLU A 41 -1.35 3.01 31.84
C GLU A 41 -0.72 4.01 30.89
N LEU A 42 -1.47 4.43 29.87
CA LEU A 42 -1.02 5.46 28.95
C LEU A 42 -1.24 6.87 29.49
N ASN A 43 -1.84 7.05 30.68
CA ASN A 43 -2.18 8.36 31.25
C ASN A 43 -2.84 9.29 30.22
N ILE A 44 -3.99 8.87 29.68
CA ILE A 44 -4.74 9.61 28.68
C ILE A 44 -6.04 10.11 29.29
N ASP A 45 -6.26 11.42 29.26
CA ASP A 45 -7.49 12.03 29.76
C ASP A 45 -8.50 12.19 28.62
N ILE A 46 -9.63 11.49 28.72
CA ILE A 46 -10.76 11.62 27.78
C ILE A 46 -11.66 12.77 28.24
N ILE A 47 -11.95 13.73 27.35
CA ILE A 47 -12.86 14.85 27.63
C ILE A 47 -14.30 14.41 27.44
N ASP A 48 -14.67 14.05 26.21
CA ASP A 48 -16.03 13.69 25.85
C ASP A 48 -16.09 12.83 24.58
N ARG A 49 -17.32 12.48 24.20
CA ARG A 49 -17.66 11.89 22.91
C ARG A 49 -18.76 12.70 22.27
N LYS A 50 -18.65 12.98 20.97
CA LYS A 50 -19.66 13.72 20.20
C LYS A 50 -19.89 13.07 18.85
N ASP A 51 -21.15 12.95 18.47
CA ASP A 51 -21.57 12.46 17.16
C ASP A 51 -21.55 13.59 16.13
N TRP A 52 -21.40 13.22 14.85
CA TRP A 52 -21.55 14.11 13.69
C TRP A 52 -20.75 15.41 13.81
N GLN A 53 -19.43 15.30 13.86
CA GLN A 53 -18.54 16.44 13.98
C GLN A 53 -17.75 16.67 12.68
N MET A 54 -17.42 17.93 12.42
CA MET A 54 -16.42 18.31 11.44
C MET A 54 -15.05 18.31 12.10
N ILE A 55 -14.09 17.68 11.45
CA ILE A 55 -12.73 17.53 11.95
C ILE A 55 -11.72 17.97 10.91
N LYS A 56 -10.55 18.33 11.41
CA LYS A 56 -9.36 18.63 10.62
C LYS A 56 -8.27 17.63 10.96
N VAL A 57 -7.64 17.04 9.95
CA VAL A 57 -6.47 16.16 10.07
C VAL A 57 -5.33 16.81 9.30
N LEU A 58 -4.32 17.34 10.02
CA LEU A 58 -3.23 18.12 9.44
C LEU A 58 -3.72 19.23 8.50
N ASP A 59 -3.44 19.12 7.21
CA ASP A 59 -3.79 20.06 6.13
C ASP A 59 -5.15 19.79 5.50
N ILE A 60 -5.86 18.74 5.93
CA ILE A 60 -7.16 18.34 5.41
C ILE A 60 -8.25 18.77 6.41
N ASP A 61 -9.02 19.78 6.04
CA ASP A 61 -10.16 20.28 6.81
C ASP A 61 -11.49 19.72 6.29
N SER A 62 -12.59 20.14 6.93
CA SER A 62 -13.96 19.87 6.53
C SER A 62 -14.28 18.38 6.42
N ILE A 63 -13.70 17.55 7.29
CA ILE A 63 -13.94 16.11 7.27
C ILE A 63 -15.11 15.75 8.18
N SER A 64 -16.17 15.17 7.62
CA SER A 64 -17.28 14.65 8.42
C SER A 64 -16.92 13.33 9.10
N SER A 65 -17.04 13.31 10.43
CA SER A 65 -16.86 12.13 11.29
C SER A 65 -18.18 11.75 11.95
N ALA A 66 -18.53 10.46 11.90
CA ALA A 66 -19.77 9.95 12.49
C ALA A 66 -19.75 10.11 14.02
N TYR A 67 -18.59 9.94 14.63
CA TYR A 67 -18.36 10.18 16.05
C TYR A 67 -16.91 10.55 16.31
N THR A 68 -16.67 11.29 17.38
CA THR A 68 -15.36 11.76 17.80
C THR A 68 -15.16 11.60 19.30
N GLN A 69 -13.94 11.33 19.73
CA GLN A 69 -13.51 11.36 21.12
C GLN A 69 -12.41 12.40 21.27
N ALA A 70 -12.63 13.37 22.17
CA ALA A 70 -11.66 14.42 22.46
C ALA A 70 -10.82 14.07 23.69
N TYR A 71 -9.61 14.60 23.73
CA TYR A 71 -8.62 14.29 24.76
C TYR A 71 -7.98 15.58 25.30
N ASN A 72 -7.65 15.57 26.59
CA ASN A 72 -6.93 16.66 27.24
C ASN A 72 -5.43 16.47 27.01
N VAL A 73 -4.96 16.90 25.84
CA VAL A 73 -3.56 16.86 25.40
C VAL A 73 -3.20 18.23 24.85
N SER A 74 -1.99 18.71 25.14
CA SER A 74 -1.55 20.06 24.74
C SER A 74 -1.44 20.24 23.22
N GLU A 75 -1.02 19.19 22.51
CA GLU A 75 -0.81 19.23 21.06
C GLU A 75 -1.28 17.95 20.38
N GLY A 76 -1.84 18.08 19.19
CA GLY A 76 -2.29 16.98 18.35
C GLY A 76 -2.07 17.23 16.86
N PHE A 77 -2.30 16.20 16.06
CA PHE A 77 -2.31 16.30 14.59
C PHE A 77 -3.74 16.41 14.03
N SER A 78 -4.76 16.21 14.86
CA SER A 78 -6.17 16.26 14.46
C SER A 78 -7.05 16.91 15.52
N TYR A 79 -8.03 17.70 15.06
CA TYR A 79 -8.86 18.58 15.89
C TYR A 79 -10.32 18.57 15.45
N ARG A 80 -11.24 18.80 16.39
CA ARG A 80 -12.60 19.27 16.05
C ARG A 80 -12.52 20.72 15.61
N GLU A 81 -13.15 21.06 14.49
CA GLU A 81 -13.00 22.40 13.92
C GLU A 81 -13.68 23.50 14.74
N ASN A 82 -14.84 23.20 15.33
CA ASN A 82 -15.61 24.19 16.06
C ASN A 82 -15.04 24.54 17.44
N THR A 83 -14.31 23.61 18.06
CA THR A 83 -13.83 23.73 19.44
C THR A 83 -12.32 23.75 19.55
N ASN A 84 -11.60 23.38 18.48
CA ASN A 84 -10.16 23.10 18.48
C ASN A 84 -9.74 22.07 19.55
N GLU A 85 -10.65 21.20 19.98
CA GLU A 85 -10.33 20.10 20.88
C GLU A 85 -9.51 19.04 20.14
N VAL A 86 -8.43 18.55 20.77
CA VAL A 86 -7.56 17.51 20.21
C VAL A 86 -8.33 16.20 20.15
N ILE A 87 -8.38 15.60 18.96
CA ILE A 87 -8.96 14.26 18.75
C ILE A 87 -7.93 13.28 18.16
N GLY A 88 -6.76 13.74 17.73
CA GLY A 88 -5.69 12.85 17.29
C GLY A 88 -4.33 13.35 17.73
N PHE A 89 -3.55 12.46 18.34
CA PHE A 89 -2.22 12.78 18.88
C PHE A 89 -1.32 11.54 18.85
N VAL A 90 -0.03 11.78 19.05
CA VAL A 90 1.00 10.74 19.15
C VAL A 90 1.53 10.73 20.57
N LYS A 91 1.71 9.54 21.15
CA LYS A 91 2.30 9.36 22.48
C LYS A 91 3.34 8.25 22.45
N ASP A 92 4.55 8.58 22.87
CA ASP A 92 5.57 7.56 23.14
C ASP A 92 5.28 6.89 24.49
N TYR A 93 5.43 5.56 24.55
CA TYR A 93 5.21 4.80 25.77
C TYR A 93 6.13 3.58 25.82
N GLY A 94 6.95 3.50 26.88
CA GLY A 94 8.04 2.54 26.96
C GLY A 94 9.00 2.72 25.79
N GLN A 95 9.20 1.65 25.01
CA GLN A 95 10.05 1.67 23.80
C GLN A 95 9.25 1.89 22.51
N GLY A 96 7.92 1.95 22.59
CA GLY A 96 7.03 2.02 21.44
C GLY A 96 6.26 3.33 21.35
N LYS A 97 5.24 3.31 20.48
CA LYS A 97 4.48 4.50 20.09
C LYS A 97 3.00 4.16 19.88
N VAL A 98 2.13 5.03 20.39
CA VAL A 98 0.69 5.00 20.16
C VAL A 98 0.28 6.24 19.36
N VAL A 99 -0.46 6.03 18.28
CA VAL A 99 -1.22 7.07 17.59
C VAL A 99 -2.67 6.88 17.97
N VAL A 100 -3.23 7.85 18.68
CA VAL A 100 -4.66 7.88 19.00
C VAL A 100 -5.34 8.72 17.93
N PHE A 101 -6.38 8.17 17.30
CA PHE A 101 -7.20 8.88 16.33
C PHE A 101 -8.68 8.69 16.68
N GLY A 102 -9.18 9.62 17.48
CA GLY A 102 -10.51 9.67 18.05
C GLY A 102 -11.60 10.08 17.05
N ALA A 103 -11.59 9.55 15.83
CA ALA A 103 -12.59 9.88 14.82
C ALA A 103 -13.00 8.64 14.01
N GLY A 104 -14.30 8.38 13.94
CA GLY A 104 -14.89 7.33 13.11
C GLY A 104 -15.30 7.89 11.75
N MET A 105 -14.50 7.62 10.71
CA MET A 105 -14.78 8.10 9.35
C MET A 105 -15.16 6.96 8.41
N ILE A 106 -16.17 7.19 7.57
CA ILE A 106 -16.50 6.30 6.46
C ILE A 106 -15.62 6.67 5.26
N SER A 107 -14.97 5.68 4.65
CA SER A 107 -14.05 5.86 3.53
C SER A 107 -14.77 6.01 2.18
N GLU A 108 -15.61 7.04 2.04
CA GLU A 108 -16.46 7.27 0.86
C GLU A 108 -15.92 8.34 -0.11
N HIS A 109 -14.91 9.11 0.32
CA HIS A 109 -14.31 10.18 -0.48
C HIS A 109 -12.78 10.14 -0.40
N TYR A 110 -12.10 10.53 -1.48
CA TYR A 110 -10.64 10.49 -1.58
C TYR A 110 -9.92 11.28 -0.48
N TYR A 111 -10.43 12.45 -0.10
CA TYR A 111 -9.82 13.25 0.97
C TYR A 111 -9.87 12.53 2.34
N LYS A 112 -10.90 11.70 2.59
CA LYS A 112 -10.99 10.87 3.81
C LYS A 112 -9.97 9.74 3.80
N ILE A 113 -9.73 9.13 2.64
CA ILE A 113 -8.64 8.14 2.46
C ILE A 113 -7.29 8.81 2.72
N ASN A 114 -7.08 10.02 2.18
CA ASN A 114 -5.86 10.78 2.41
C ASN A 114 -5.68 11.10 3.90
N ALA A 115 -6.74 11.42 4.63
CA ALA A 115 -6.67 11.61 6.08
C ALA A 115 -6.23 10.32 6.81
N TYR A 116 -6.72 9.14 6.41
CA TYR A 116 -6.22 7.87 6.93
C TYR A 116 -4.73 7.63 6.61
N HIS A 117 -4.27 8.02 5.41
CA HIS A 117 -2.83 7.98 5.09
C HIS A 117 -2.02 8.92 5.98
N GLN A 118 -2.51 10.13 6.27
CA GLN A 118 -1.86 11.05 7.19
C GLN A 118 -1.77 10.50 8.62
N VAL A 119 -2.83 9.82 9.09
CA VAL A 119 -2.83 9.10 10.38
C VAL A 119 -1.80 7.98 10.38
N ALA A 120 -1.73 7.15 9.34
CA ALA A 120 -0.74 6.07 9.23
C ALA A 120 0.71 6.60 9.25
N LYS A 121 0.95 7.74 8.59
CA LYS A 121 2.26 8.41 8.59
C LYS A 121 2.72 8.84 9.98
N GLN A 122 1.80 9.14 10.91
CA GLN A 122 2.15 9.47 12.30
C GLN A 122 2.89 8.34 13.02
N ILE A 123 2.71 7.09 12.57
CA ILE A 123 3.42 5.92 13.12
C ILE A 123 4.62 5.49 12.27
N GLY A 124 4.93 6.26 11.23
CA GLY A 124 5.99 5.97 10.26
C GLY A 124 5.63 4.83 9.31
N VAL A 125 4.35 4.64 9.04
CA VAL A 125 3.87 3.72 7.99
C VAL A 125 3.50 4.55 6.77
N ASP A 126 4.12 4.23 5.64
CA ASP A 126 3.83 4.82 4.34
C ASP A 126 3.73 3.72 3.28
N SER A 127 3.12 4.02 2.13
CA SER A 127 2.99 3.05 1.05
C SER A 127 4.34 2.71 0.45
N ILE A 128 4.61 1.41 0.29
CA ILE A 128 5.81 0.91 -0.40
C ILE A 128 5.72 1.07 -1.92
N VAL A 129 4.52 1.28 -2.46
CA VAL A 129 4.30 1.63 -3.87
C VAL A 129 3.62 2.98 -3.96
N LYS A 130 4.18 3.87 -4.78
CA LYS A 130 3.59 5.18 -5.04
C LYS A 130 3.22 5.27 -6.51
N CYS A 131 2.09 5.91 -6.76
CA CYS A 131 1.55 6.20 -8.08
C CYS A 131 0.91 7.60 -8.05
N ASP A 132 0.86 8.25 -9.21
CA ASP A 132 0.33 9.60 -9.39
C ASP A 132 -1.21 9.65 -9.57
N ASP A 133 -1.87 8.48 -9.61
CA ASP A 133 -3.31 8.32 -9.75
C ASP A 133 -3.88 7.37 -8.67
N TRP A 134 -5.20 7.38 -8.48
CA TRP A 134 -5.88 6.52 -7.50
C TRP A 134 -6.01 5.10 -8.04
N LEU A 135 -5.02 4.26 -7.75
CA LEU A 135 -5.00 2.85 -8.15
C LEU A 135 -4.94 1.96 -6.92
N ASN A 136 -5.63 0.82 -6.95
CA ASN A 136 -5.46 -0.19 -5.92
C ASN A 136 -4.25 -1.05 -6.27
N VAL A 137 -3.15 -0.83 -5.53
CA VAL A 137 -1.87 -1.48 -5.80
C VAL A 137 -1.43 -2.35 -4.62
N PHE A 138 -1.08 -3.60 -4.90
CA PHE A 138 -0.51 -4.50 -3.90
C PHE A 138 0.69 -5.26 -4.45
N VAL A 139 1.61 -5.58 -3.55
CA VAL A 139 2.86 -6.27 -3.88
C VAL A 139 2.83 -7.66 -3.27
N ARG A 140 3.15 -8.67 -4.09
CA ARG A 140 3.46 -10.01 -3.60
C ARG A 140 4.92 -10.31 -3.89
N LYS A 141 5.69 -10.62 -2.85
CA LYS A 141 7.09 -11.01 -2.95
C LYS A 141 7.24 -12.47 -2.57
N GLY A 142 7.88 -13.25 -3.43
CA GLY A 142 8.30 -14.63 -3.18
C GLY A 142 9.81 -14.77 -3.33
N GLU A 143 10.30 -16.01 -3.20
CA GLU A 143 11.73 -16.33 -3.34
C GLU A 143 12.26 -16.06 -4.74
N LYS A 144 11.43 -16.32 -5.76
CA LYS A 144 11.79 -16.18 -7.18
C LYS A 144 11.50 -14.80 -7.76
N GLY A 145 10.98 -13.83 -6.99
CA GLY A 145 10.72 -12.49 -7.51
C GLY A 145 9.54 -11.77 -6.87
N THR A 146 9.24 -10.60 -7.42
CA THR A 146 8.16 -9.71 -6.95
C THR A 146 7.14 -9.51 -8.05
N PHE A 147 5.86 -9.46 -7.69
CA PHE A 147 4.77 -9.13 -8.60
C PHE A 147 3.99 -7.95 -8.04
N ILE A 148 3.76 -6.94 -8.88
CA ILE A 148 2.90 -5.80 -8.58
C ILE A 148 1.56 -6.02 -9.25
N PHE A 149 0.52 -5.99 -8.44
CA PHE A 149 -0.85 -6.04 -8.89
C PHE A 149 -1.40 -4.63 -8.88
N ILE A 150 -1.84 -4.16 -10.03
CA ILE A 150 -2.36 -2.80 -10.22
C ILE A 150 -3.80 -2.96 -10.68
N ASN A 151 -4.76 -2.38 -9.96
CA ASN A 151 -6.17 -2.47 -10.33
C ASN A 151 -6.77 -1.07 -10.45
N ASN A 152 -7.41 -0.82 -11.58
CA ASN A 152 -8.26 0.34 -11.79
C ASN A 152 -9.72 -0.07 -11.60
N LEU A 153 -10.28 0.36 -10.46
CA LEU A 153 -11.66 0.08 -10.09
C LEU A 153 -12.64 1.14 -10.60
N ASP A 154 -12.15 2.18 -11.26
CA ASP A 154 -12.97 3.26 -11.79
C ASP A 154 -13.46 2.98 -13.22
N GLU A 155 -14.38 3.83 -13.66
CA GLU A 155 -15.08 3.79 -14.96
C GLU A 155 -14.35 4.57 -16.08
N TYR A 156 -13.09 4.92 -15.88
CA TYR A 156 -12.27 5.62 -16.87
C TYR A 156 -10.84 5.09 -16.86
N ASP A 157 -10.19 5.14 -18.03
CA ASP A 157 -8.80 4.75 -18.17
C ASP A 157 -7.91 5.70 -17.35
N LYS A 158 -6.95 5.14 -16.62
CA LYS A 158 -5.94 5.90 -15.87
C LYS A 158 -4.59 5.79 -16.53
N LYS A 159 -3.70 6.74 -16.26
CA LYS A 159 -2.32 6.70 -16.71
C LYS A 159 -1.42 7.06 -15.55
N SER A 160 -0.51 6.16 -15.20
CA SER A 160 0.27 6.35 -13.98
C SER A 160 1.70 5.87 -14.07
N THR A 161 2.60 6.62 -13.43
CA THR A 161 3.97 6.19 -13.14
C THR A 161 4.03 5.49 -11.77
N PHE A 162 5.01 4.60 -11.59
CA PHE A 162 5.11 3.80 -10.37
C PHE A 162 6.51 3.88 -9.76
N THR A 163 6.57 3.94 -8.43
CA THR A 163 7.79 3.66 -7.66
C THR A 163 7.53 2.52 -6.70
N TYR A 164 8.53 1.67 -6.45
CA TYR A 164 8.50 0.65 -5.42
C TYR A 164 9.73 0.79 -4.53
N LYS A 165 9.52 0.95 -3.21
CA LYS A 165 10.58 1.25 -2.24
C LYS A 165 11.46 2.42 -2.70
N ASP A 166 10.80 3.49 -3.15
CA ASP A 166 11.40 4.72 -3.67
C ASP A 166 12.27 4.54 -4.94
N GLN A 167 12.26 3.36 -5.55
CA GLN A 167 12.87 3.12 -6.87
C GLN A 167 11.85 3.28 -7.98
N VAL A 168 12.20 4.04 -9.01
CA VAL A 168 11.37 4.22 -10.21
C VAL A 168 11.24 2.89 -10.93
N LEU A 169 10.01 2.49 -11.22
CA LEU A 169 9.72 1.26 -11.96
C LEU A 169 9.58 1.50 -13.45
N PHE A 170 9.78 0.43 -14.23
CA PHE A 170 9.50 0.42 -15.67
C PHE A 170 10.25 1.52 -16.46
N GLU A 171 11.43 1.90 -15.96
CA GLU A 171 12.25 3.04 -16.42
C GLU A 171 11.48 4.37 -16.44
N GLY A 172 10.52 4.56 -15.54
CA GLY A 172 9.73 5.78 -15.40
C GLY A 172 8.59 5.91 -16.41
N ARG A 173 8.27 4.85 -17.15
CA ARG A 173 7.16 4.87 -18.11
C ARG A 173 5.83 4.91 -17.38
N ALA A 174 4.96 5.80 -17.86
CA ALA A 174 3.58 5.84 -17.44
C ALA A 174 2.78 4.74 -18.15
N LEU A 175 2.12 3.88 -17.39
CA LEU A 175 1.30 2.79 -17.90
C LEU A 175 -0.15 3.25 -17.99
N LYS A 176 -0.81 2.93 -19.11
CA LYS A 176 -2.27 3.08 -19.21
C LYS A 176 -2.93 1.90 -18.51
N ILE A 177 -3.74 2.15 -17.48
CA ILE A 177 -4.50 1.12 -16.77
C ILE A 177 -5.97 1.25 -17.21
N PRO A 178 -6.49 0.34 -18.04
CA PRO A 178 -7.85 0.47 -18.56
C PRO A 178 -8.90 0.45 -17.44
N MET A 179 -10.04 1.10 -17.67
CA MET A 179 -11.17 1.06 -16.73
C MET A 179 -11.57 -0.38 -16.40
N ARG A 180 -11.90 -0.65 -15.13
CA ARG A 180 -12.29 -1.97 -14.62
C ARG A 180 -11.33 -3.11 -14.95
N LYS A 181 -10.04 -2.81 -15.14
CA LYS A 181 -8.99 -3.80 -15.41
C LYS A 181 -7.82 -3.64 -14.47
N GLY A 182 -6.97 -4.65 -14.46
CA GLY A 182 -5.72 -4.63 -13.74
C GLY A 182 -4.60 -5.32 -14.50
N TYR A 183 -3.41 -5.26 -13.91
CA TYR A 183 -2.22 -5.95 -14.39
C TYR A 183 -1.51 -6.65 -13.23
N ILE A 184 -0.86 -7.77 -13.54
CA ILE A 184 0.07 -8.50 -12.69
C ILE A 184 1.45 -8.42 -13.34
N LEU A 185 2.26 -7.48 -12.86
CA LEU A 185 3.54 -7.13 -13.49
C LEU A 185 4.71 -7.71 -12.69
N PRO A 186 5.60 -8.52 -13.30
CA PRO A 186 6.77 -9.05 -12.63
C PRO A 186 7.86 -7.97 -12.48
N ILE A 187 8.61 -8.09 -11.39
CA ILE A 187 9.85 -7.35 -11.10
C ILE A 187 10.84 -8.34 -10.51
N ASP A 188 12.03 -8.40 -11.09
CA ASP A 188 13.11 -9.32 -10.72
C ASP A 188 12.60 -10.77 -10.56
N TRP A 189 11.86 -11.25 -11.56
CA TRP A 189 11.32 -12.60 -11.59
C TRP A 189 12.32 -13.58 -12.23
N SER A 190 12.98 -14.37 -11.40
CA SER A 190 13.82 -15.49 -11.81
C SER A 190 12.96 -16.66 -12.23
N ILE A 191 13.06 -17.03 -13.52
CA ILE A 191 12.46 -18.25 -14.05
C ILE A 191 13.31 -19.44 -13.59
N ASN A 192 14.61 -19.33 -13.80
CA ASN A 192 15.65 -20.24 -13.32
C ASN A 192 16.97 -19.45 -13.09
N GLU A 193 18.07 -20.15 -12.91
CA GLU A 193 19.40 -19.57 -12.63
C GLU A 193 19.99 -18.77 -13.80
N ASP A 194 19.56 -19.03 -15.03
CA ASP A 194 20.09 -18.39 -16.25
C ASP A 194 19.20 -17.27 -16.81
N ILE A 195 17.96 -17.14 -16.31
CA ILE A 195 16.95 -16.26 -16.88
C ILE A 195 16.26 -15.44 -15.78
N LEU A 196 16.47 -14.13 -15.84
CA LEU A 196 15.85 -13.15 -14.95
C LEU A 196 15.02 -12.16 -15.76
N VAL A 197 13.72 -12.11 -15.51
CA VAL A 197 12.85 -11.01 -15.99
C VAL A 197 13.03 -9.83 -15.03
N LYS A 198 13.83 -8.83 -15.42
CA LYS A 198 14.05 -7.61 -14.62
C LYS A 198 12.75 -6.86 -14.38
N TYR A 199 11.97 -6.67 -15.44
CA TYR A 199 10.60 -6.20 -15.35
C TYR A 199 9.82 -6.51 -16.64
N ALA A 200 8.49 -6.43 -16.56
CA ALA A 200 7.63 -6.30 -17.73
C ALA A 200 6.48 -5.32 -17.46
N THR A 201 6.09 -4.55 -18.48
CA THR A 201 4.89 -3.68 -18.42
C THR A 201 3.64 -4.33 -19.02
N CYS A 202 3.68 -5.66 -19.15
CA CYS A 202 2.61 -6.51 -19.64
C CYS A 202 2.57 -7.81 -18.81
N GLU A 203 1.52 -8.59 -18.97
CA GLU A 203 1.36 -9.84 -18.23
C GLU A 203 1.96 -11.01 -18.99
N PHE A 204 2.62 -11.92 -18.27
CA PHE A 204 2.93 -13.24 -18.80
C PHE A 204 1.77 -14.18 -18.50
N THR A 205 1.12 -14.68 -19.55
CA THR A 205 -0.06 -15.54 -19.45
C THR A 205 0.27 -17.02 -19.57
N SER A 206 1.49 -17.35 -20.01
CA SER A 206 1.98 -18.72 -20.08
C SER A 206 3.49 -18.79 -19.92
N LEU A 207 3.95 -19.83 -19.24
CA LEU A 207 5.33 -20.28 -19.19
C LEU A 207 5.33 -21.78 -19.46
N LYS A 208 6.10 -22.20 -20.45
CA LYS A 208 6.35 -23.61 -20.76
C LYS A 208 7.85 -23.83 -20.84
N GLU A 209 8.30 -24.92 -20.27
CA GLU A 209 9.70 -25.30 -20.26
C GLU A 209 9.80 -26.75 -20.75
N ASP A 210 10.67 -26.96 -21.73
CA ASP A 210 11.09 -28.29 -22.15
C ASP A 210 12.62 -28.41 -22.06
N GLU A 211 13.18 -29.51 -22.56
CA GLU A 211 14.62 -29.79 -22.49
C GLU A 211 15.47 -28.80 -23.31
N LYS A 212 14.91 -28.15 -24.33
CA LYS A 212 15.63 -27.33 -25.31
C LYS A 212 15.29 -25.85 -25.22
N GLU A 213 14.08 -25.51 -24.80
CA GLU A 213 13.63 -24.13 -24.76
C GLU A 213 12.70 -23.82 -23.59
N ILE A 214 12.70 -22.54 -23.23
CA ILE A 214 11.67 -21.92 -22.40
C ILE A 214 10.86 -21.00 -23.30
N THR A 215 9.55 -21.20 -23.30
CA THR A 215 8.59 -20.38 -24.03
C THR A 215 7.73 -19.57 -23.04
N LEU A 216 7.73 -18.25 -23.20
CA LEU A 216 6.85 -17.33 -22.51
C LEU A 216 5.84 -16.73 -23.49
N ILE A 217 4.60 -16.53 -23.03
CA ILE A 217 3.60 -15.76 -23.76
C ILE A 217 3.35 -14.47 -22.98
N ALA A 218 3.70 -13.33 -23.57
CA ALA A 218 3.42 -12.01 -23.04
C ALA A 218 2.20 -11.43 -23.77
N SER A 219 1.17 -11.02 -23.01
CA SER A 219 -0.04 -10.44 -23.57
C SER A 219 -0.18 -8.96 -23.23
N THR A 220 -0.56 -8.15 -24.23
CA THR A 220 -0.64 -6.71 -24.09
C THR A 220 -1.75 -6.09 -24.96
N ASN A 221 -2.42 -5.08 -24.42
CA ASN A 221 -3.26 -4.13 -25.14
C ASN A 221 -2.60 -2.74 -25.30
N GLN A 222 -1.35 -2.71 -24.85
CA GLN A 222 -0.33 -1.68 -24.72
C GLN A 222 0.83 -1.66 -25.70
N GLU A 223 1.55 -0.54 -25.83
CA GLU A 223 3.01 -0.68 -25.98
C GLU A 223 3.58 -1.29 -24.69
N ALA A 224 4.17 -2.47 -24.80
CA ALA A 224 4.77 -3.22 -23.71
C ALA A 224 6.29 -3.20 -23.82
N HIS A 225 6.94 -3.06 -22.67
CA HIS A 225 8.39 -3.10 -22.49
C HIS A 225 8.73 -4.25 -21.56
N ILE A 226 9.58 -5.16 -22.02
CA ILE A 226 10.05 -6.31 -21.24
C ILE A 226 11.57 -6.26 -21.24
N LEU A 227 12.18 -6.41 -20.06
CA LEU A 227 13.62 -6.51 -19.91
C LEU A 227 13.97 -7.88 -19.30
N ILE A 228 14.68 -8.70 -20.08
CA ILE A 228 15.14 -10.03 -19.68
C ILE A 228 16.66 -10.04 -19.65
N GLU A 229 17.23 -10.54 -18.57
CA GLU A 229 18.67 -10.77 -18.42
C GLU A 229 18.95 -12.26 -18.54
N THR A 230 19.75 -12.64 -19.54
CA THR A 230 20.19 -14.02 -19.80
C THR A 230 21.38 -14.05 -20.77
N ASN A 231 22.24 -15.07 -20.66
CA ASN A 231 23.29 -15.35 -21.64
C ASN A 231 22.79 -16.22 -22.81
N LEU A 232 21.59 -16.77 -22.69
CA LEU A 232 20.96 -17.64 -23.67
C LEU A 232 20.49 -16.87 -24.91
N GLN A 233 20.26 -17.59 -26.00
CA GLN A 233 19.69 -17.00 -27.21
C GLN A 233 18.18 -16.82 -27.06
N LEU A 234 17.69 -15.63 -27.38
CA LEU A 234 16.28 -15.26 -27.29
C LEU A 234 15.73 -14.88 -28.68
N GLU A 235 14.54 -15.40 -29.01
CA GLU A 235 13.79 -15.08 -30.22
C GLU A 235 12.36 -14.63 -29.83
N ILE A 236 11.79 -13.68 -30.59
CA ILE A 236 10.44 -13.17 -30.38
C ILE A 236 9.57 -13.38 -31.63
N SER A 237 8.27 -13.60 -31.45
CA SER A 237 7.34 -13.68 -32.59
C SER A 237 6.92 -12.32 -33.12
N ASN A 238 6.79 -11.32 -32.23
CA ASN A 238 6.31 -9.97 -32.56
C ASN A 238 7.08 -8.91 -31.76
N GLY A 239 7.26 -7.73 -32.36
CA GLY A 239 7.91 -6.58 -31.73
C GLY A 239 9.37 -6.39 -32.16
N GLU A 240 10.05 -5.50 -31.46
CA GLU A 240 11.47 -5.20 -31.62
C GLU A 240 12.26 -5.88 -30.50
N LEU A 241 13.38 -6.55 -30.86
CA LEU A 241 14.32 -7.13 -29.93
C LEU A 241 15.64 -6.37 -29.98
N ILE A 242 16.01 -5.75 -28.86
CA ILE A 242 17.26 -5.01 -28.70
C ILE A 242 18.13 -5.77 -27.69
N LYS A 243 19.31 -6.23 -28.13
CA LYS A 243 20.28 -6.91 -27.27
C LYS A 243 21.43 -5.96 -26.91
N GLN A 244 21.73 -5.87 -25.61
CA GLN A 244 22.91 -5.22 -25.07
C GLN A 244 23.54 -6.11 -24.00
N ASN A 245 24.72 -6.68 -24.28
CA ASN A 245 25.37 -7.68 -23.42
C ASN A 245 24.45 -8.89 -23.16
N ASN A 246 24.19 -9.21 -21.89
CA ASN A 246 23.27 -10.24 -21.43
C ASN A 246 21.83 -9.73 -21.24
N GLN A 247 21.52 -8.51 -21.67
CA GLN A 247 20.18 -7.93 -21.55
C GLN A 247 19.47 -7.89 -22.89
N TYR A 248 18.23 -8.36 -22.90
CA TYR A 248 17.31 -8.32 -24.02
C TYR A 248 16.12 -7.44 -23.65
N LYS A 249 15.98 -6.34 -24.38
CA LYS A 249 14.83 -5.45 -24.29
C LYS A 249 13.88 -5.75 -25.44
N ILE A 250 12.62 -6.03 -25.10
CA ILE A 250 11.55 -6.32 -26.05
C ILE A 250 10.54 -5.18 -25.99
N ILE A 251 10.22 -4.62 -27.15
CA ILE A 251 9.19 -3.58 -27.29
C ILE A 251 8.13 -4.11 -28.26
N THR A 252 6.88 -4.22 -27.82
CA THR A 252 5.80 -4.76 -28.65
C THR A 252 4.47 -4.06 -28.40
N ASN A 253 3.65 -3.94 -29.45
CA ASN A 253 2.27 -3.43 -29.38
C ASN A 253 1.21 -4.54 -29.49
N SER A 254 1.64 -5.79 -29.51
CA SER A 254 0.80 -6.97 -29.61
C SER A 254 1.37 -8.12 -28.79
N ASP A 255 0.53 -9.14 -28.55
CA ASP A 255 0.96 -10.37 -27.90
C ASP A 255 2.22 -10.95 -28.58
N THR A 256 3.19 -11.38 -27.79
CA THR A 256 4.45 -11.91 -28.30
C THR A 256 4.84 -13.19 -27.59
N ILE A 257 5.34 -14.15 -28.36
CA ILE A 257 5.93 -15.39 -27.88
C ILE A 257 7.43 -15.16 -27.78
N ILE A 258 7.98 -15.37 -26.59
CA ILE A 258 9.41 -15.26 -26.33
C ILE A 258 9.95 -16.69 -26.16
N ARG A 259 10.88 -17.09 -27.03
CA ARG A 259 11.58 -18.37 -26.95
C ARG A 259 13.00 -18.16 -26.52
N ILE A 260 13.42 -18.84 -25.46
CA ILE A 260 14.77 -18.77 -24.91
C ILE A 260 15.39 -20.17 -25.03
N LYS A 261 16.44 -20.31 -25.84
CA LYS A 261 17.09 -21.60 -26.11
C LYS A 261 18.08 -21.93 -25.01
N LYS A 262 17.96 -23.12 -24.41
CA LYS A 262 18.88 -23.66 -23.42
C LYS A 262 20.19 -24.13 -24.06
#